data_AF-A0A972KQQ7-F1
#
_entry.id   AF-A0A972KQQ7-F1
#
_cell.length_a   1.000
_cell.length_b   1.000
_cell.length_c   1.000
_cell.angle_alpha   90.00
_cell.angle_beta   90.00
_cell.angle_gamma   90.00
#
_symmetry.space_group_name_H-M   'P 1'
#
loop_
_entity.id
_entity.type
_entity.pdbx_description
1 polymer ?
#
loop_
_entity_poly.entity_id
_entity_poly.type
_entity_poly.pdbx_seq_one_letter_code
_entity_poly.pdbx_strand_id
1 'polypeptide(L)'
;MNTVKTLTGICIAVLFALSPILVFATGGGISFDTQTMVITKVVGEEVELTLTARDKNSNIIRGWNTVGTDITLTVKGSTAENDNNPKTVTKIFDIDHNLLTSTGPDTWILPRDVFVDGVTKIYFTSTKADTMITIEAVPGAPSGKNVSEPMTFIAGAVQNFFVEVIPHLAPKTVYVLRKYEIRVTPRDQYDNVNADEEVMTKFSARYPGEYTDRGLGSANIFAGNHFIKGTVTFFLISTMVRTDQEIIAYKSSDPAVRGTTGQYIIAEHAPYAFSLLDPPDKDTVFIDYAAQQFDLTWEKKSPPDPFTNISVGGQILSDDVRYEVVFSTPFGSPFLNLASNASSSEAKLTLSGSQLMDLITKATGLSSSAEAEVLWHANATDGLFTTRSNEQWTLVIVKRGITNVPGSGAPLSFALEQNYPNPFNPVTTIRFSVSHSTRATLKVYNLLGKEIAVLLDGVINAGTHTVKFNATNLKSGLYIYKLTAGNKSAVRTMTLLK
;
A
#
# COMPACT_ATOMS: atom_id res chain seq x y z
N MET A 1 -62.24 76.62 -52.95
CA MET A 1 -63.54 76.46 -53.65
C MET A 1 -63.61 75.05 -54.20
N ASN A 2 -64.79 74.43 -54.05
CA ASN A 2 -65.28 73.23 -54.75
C ASN A 2 -64.87 71.84 -54.22
N THR A 3 -65.59 71.46 -53.16
CA THR A 3 -66.46 70.28 -53.01
C THR A 3 -66.74 69.39 -54.24
N VAL A 4 -66.95 68.08 -53.96
CA VAL A 4 -68.00 67.11 -54.43
C VAL A 4 -67.38 65.69 -54.48
N LYS A 5 -67.66 64.79 -53.51
CA LYS A 5 -68.67 63.69 -53.50
C LYS A 5 -68.47 62.71 -54.69
N THR A 6 -68.46 61.38 -54.59
CA THR A 6 -69.06 60.33 -53.73
C THR A 6 -68.51 58.98 -54.26
N LEU A 7 -68.37 57.89 -53.50
CA LEU A 7 -69.37 56.82 -53.29
C LEU A 7 -68.74 55.79 -52.31
N THR A 8 -69.32 55.59 -51.12
CA THR A 8 -70.07 54.37 -50.71
C THR A 8 -69.43 53.02 -51.07
N GLY A 9 -68.96 52.31 -50.03
CA GLY A 9 -68.53 50.91 -50.09
C GLY A 9 -68.43 50.29 -48.69
N ILE A 10 -69.59 49.92 -48.15
CA ILE A 10 -69.91 48.87 -47.16
C ILE A 10 -68.77 48.29 -46.29
N CYS A 11 -68.96 48.36 -44.96
CA CYS A 11 -68.28 47.56 -43.96
C CYS A 11 -68.41 46.05 -44.20
N ILE A 12 -67.27 45.35 -44.23
CA ILE A 12 -67.16 43.97 -43.74
C ILE A 12 -65.95 43.95 -42.81
N ALA A 13 -66.22 43.67 -41.53
CA ALA A 13 -65.18 43.45 -40.54
C ALA A 13 -64.46 42.13 -40.84
N VAL A 14 -63.15 42.19 -41.11
CA VAL A 14 -62.26 41.04 -40.99
C VAL A 14 -61.32 41.33 -39.85
N LEU A 15 -61.52 40.56 -38.78
CA LEU A 15 -60.72 40.51 -37.57
C LEU A 15 -59.30 40.05 -37.94
N PHE A 16 -58.29 40.93 -37.85
CA PHE A 16 -56.89 40.50 -37.81
C PHE A 16 -56.41 40.56 -36.36
N ALA A 17 -56.35 39.40 -35.72
CA ALA A 17 -55.63 39.21 -34.48
C ALA A 17 -54.14 39.47 -34.76
N LEU A 18 -53.59 40.50 -34.11
CA LEU A 18 -52.14 40.68 -34.02
C LEU A 18 -51.60 39.62 -33.06
N SER A 19 -51.15 38.48 -33.59
CA SER A 19 -50.31 37.55 -32.85
C SER A 19 -48.95 38.21 -32.60
N PRO A 20 -48.46 38.33 -31.36
CA PRO A 20 -47.07 38.70 -31.14
C PRO A 20 -46.18 37.58 -31.68
N ILE A 21 -45.33 37.94 -32.65
CA ILE A 21 -44.32 37.06 -33.24
C ILE A 21 -43.39 36.60 -32.12
N LEU A 22 -43.42 35.30 -31.82
CA LEU A 22 -42.51 34.64 -30.90
C LEU A 22 -41.15 34.50 -31.61
N VAL A 23 -40.26 35.47 -31.40
CA VAL A 23 -38.86 35.33 -31.81
C VAL A 23 -38.19 34.41 -30.80
N PHE A 24 -37.98 33.15 -31.16
CA PHE A 24 -37.09 32.26 -30.43
C PHE A 24 -35.67 32.83 -30.49
N ALA A 25 -35.24 33.50 -29.42
CA ALA A 25 -33.84 33.85 -29.25
C ALA A 25 -33.06 32.57 -28.93
N THR A 26 -32.58 31.89 -29.96
CA THR A 26 -31.58 30.84 -29.82
C THR A 26 -30.32 31.45 -29.17
N GLY A 27 -30.03 31.02 -27.94
CA GLY A 27 -28.76 31.30 -27.25
C GLY A 27 -28.81 31.95 -25.85
N GLY A 28 -29.98 32.14 -25.22
CA GLY A 28 -30.06 32.57 -23.81
C GLY A 28 -30.00 31.40 -22.80
N GLY A 29 -29.51 31.62 -21.58
CA GLY A 29 -29.37 30.63 -20.51
C GLY A 29 -29.54 31.22 -19.10
N ILE A 30 -29.36 30.41 -18.06
CA ILE A 30 -29.42 30.86 -16.65
C ILE A 30 -28.02 31.05 -16.10
N SER A 31 -27.65 32.22 -15.59
CA SER A 31 -26.37 32.46 -14.89
C SER A 31 -26.57 32.51 -13.38
N PHE A 32 -25.62 31.97 -12.62
CA PHE A 32 -25.49 32.31 -11.20
C PHE A 32 -24.87 33.70 -11.08
N ASP A 33 -25.49 34.57 -10.29
CA ASP A 33 -24.88 35.87 -10.02
C ASP A 33 -23.65 35.68 -9.11
N THR A 34 -22.53 36.30 -9.49
CA THR A 34 -21.23 36.08 -8.86
C THR A 34 -21.23 36.52 -7.40
N GLN A 35 -20.88 35.60 -6.50
CA GLN A 35 -20.55 35.96 -5.13
C GLN A 35 -19.05 36.25 -5.04
N THR A 36 -18.66 37.42 -4.55
CA THR A 36 -17.24 37.83 -4.41
C THR A 36 -16.48 37.11 -3.28
N MET A 37 -17.11 36.15 -2.60
CA MET A 37 -16.57 35.45 -1.44
C MET A 37 -16.71 33.94 -1.61
N VAL A 38 -15.72 33.20 -1.13
CA VAL A 38 -15.77 31.73 -1.02
C VAL A 38 -16.88 31.37 -0.04
N ILE A 39 -17.83 30.54 -0.48
CA ILE A 39 -18.94 30.07 0.35
C ILE A 39 -18.43 28.91 1.21
N THR A 40 -18.36 29.11 2.52
CA THR A 40 -18.07 28.05 3.50
C THR A 40 -19.20 27.96 4.52
N LYS A 41 -19.79 26.77 4.65
CA LYS A 41 -20.92 26.49 5.54
C LYS A 41 -20.68 25.22 6.35
N VAL A 42 -21.29 25.12 7.52
CA VAL A 42 -21.37 23.83 8.23
C VAL A 42 -22.42 22.97 7.53
N VAL A 43 -22.20 21.66 7.44
CA VAL A 43 -23.22 20.74 6.89
C VAL A 43 -24.58 20.92 7.56
N GLY A 44 -25.63 20.93 6.74
CA GLY A 44 -27.00 21.22 7.15
C GLY A 44 -27.36 22.71 7.15
N GLU A 45 -26.41 23.63 7.07
CA GLU A 45 -26.71 25.06 6.87
C GLU A 45 -27.12 25.36 5.43
N GLU A 46 -27.93 26.40 5.25
CA GLU A 46 -28.43 26.82 3.96
C GLU A 46 -27.45 27.78 3.25
N VAL A 47 -27.31 27.58 1.95
CA VAL A 47 -26.68 28.52 1.02
C VAL A 47 -27.75 29.12 0.11
N GLU A 48 -27.85 30.44 0.11
CA GLU A 48 -28.69 31.16 -0.85
C GLU A 48 -27.90 31.40 -2.15
N LEU A 49 -28.48 31.03 -3.28
CA LEU A 49 -27.94 31.29 -4.62
C LEU A 49 -28.95 32.07 -5.44
N THR A 50 -28.49 33.11 -6.14
CA THR A 50 -29.32 33.92 -7.05
C THR A 50 -29.06 33.51 -8.48
N LEU A 51 -30.14 33.20 -9.22
CA LEU A 51 -30.12 32.76 -10.60
C LEU A 51 -30.78 33.84 -11.47
N THR A 52 -30.10 34.27 -12.52
CA THR A 52 -30.58 35.29 -13.45
C THR A 52 -30.68 34.71 -14.86
N ALA A 53 -31.87 34.80 -15.46
CA ALA A 53 -32.10 34.42 -16.85
C ALA A 53 -31.53 35.48 -17.79
N ARG A 54 -30.65 35.09 -18.72
CA ARG A 54 -29.95 36.01 -19.62
C ARG A 54 -30.04 35.55 -21.08
N ASP A 55 -30.12 36.50 -22.00
CA ASP A 55 -29.98 36.22 -23.44
C ASP A 55 -28.51 36.00 -23.84
N LYS A 56 -28.26 35.69 -25.11
CA LYS A 56 -26.91 35.48 -25.68
C LYS A 56 -25.98 36.69 -25.57
N ASN A 57 -26.52 37.88 -25.29
CA ASN A 57 -25.79 39.13 -25.12
C ASN A 57 -25.69 39.53 -23.64
N SER A 58 -26.02 38.62 -22.72
CA SER A 58 -26.01 38.81 -21.26
C SER A 58 -27.09 39.77 -20.70
N ASN A 59 -28.10 40.16 -21.49
CA ASN A 59 -29.22 40.95 -21.00
C ASN A 59 -30.22 40.09 -20.24
N ILE A 60 -30.85 40.65 -19.19
CA ILE A 60 -31.83 39.94 -18.37
C ILE A 60 -33.12 39.67 -19.17
N ILE A 61 -33.60 38.42 -19.15
CA ILE A 61 -34.87 38.00 -19.75
C ILE A 61 -35.99 38.16 -18.70
N ARG A 62 -36.56 39.35 -18.58
CA ARG A 62 -37.55 39.67 -17.53
C ARG A 62 -38.81 38.78 -17.56
N GLY A 63 -39.23 38.33 -18.73
CA GLY A 63 -40.41 37.47 -18.92
C GLY A 63 -40.15 35.97 -18.87
N TRP A 64 -39.06 35.52 -18.23
CA TRP A 64 -38.65 34.10 -18.22
C TRP A 64 -39.76 33.16 -17.75
N ASN A 65 -40.56 33.57 -16.76
CA ASN A 65 -41.72 32.81 -16.29
C ASN A 65 -42.75 32.47 -17.37
N THR A 66 -42.79 33.24 -18.47
CA THR A 66 -43.73 33.05 -19.57
C THR A 66 -43.09 32.38 -20.78
N VAL A 67 -41.87 32.81 -21.14
CA VAL A 67 -41.19 32.39 -22.39
C VAL A 67 -40.11 31.33 -22.19
N GLY A 68 -39.66 31.13 -20.94
CA GLY A 68 -38.59 30.22 -20.58
C GLY A 68 -39.05 28.78 -20.41
N THR A 69 -38.10 27.90 -20.08
CA THR A 69 -38.33 26.50 -19.72
C THR A 69 -37.95 26.27 -18.27
N ASP A 70 -38.45 25.17 -17.69
CA ASP A 70 -38.00 24.74 -16.38
C ASP A 70 -36.50 24.43 -16.41
N ILE A 71 -35.84 24.66 -15.29
CA ILE A 71 -34.39 24.55 -15.17
C ILE A 71 -34.07 23.22 -14.51
N THR A 72 -33.24 22.42 -15.19
CA THR A 72 -32.62 21.25 -14.58
C THR A 72 -31.44 21.72 -13.76
N LEU A 73 -31.51 21.51 -12.45
CA LEU A 73 -30.41 21.72 -11.52
C LEU A 73 -29.71 20.39 -11.30
N THR A 74 -28.42 20.31 -11.61
CA THR A 74 -27.59 19.13 -11.33
C THR A 74 -26.51 19.53 -10.35
N VAL A 75 -26.53 18.94 -9.17
CA VAL A 75 -25.44 19.15 -8.20
C VAL A 75 -24.24 18.32 -8.67
N LYS A 76 -23.04 18.86 -8.53
CA LYS A 76 -21.73 18.22 -8.77
C LYS A 76 -20.85 18.40 -7.53
N GLY A 77 -19.94 17.47 -7.28
CA GLY A 77 -19.22 17.37 -6.00
C GLY A 77 -19.71 16.13 -5.27
N SER A 78 -19.92 16.18 -3.97
CA SER A 78 -20.50 15.06 -3.22
C SER A 78 -21.97 14.83 -3.60
N THR A 79 -22.13 14.23 -4.77
CA THR A 79 -23.36 13.91 -5.47
C THR A 79 -23.41 12.43 -5.70
N ALA A 80 -24.48 11.86 -5.17
CA ALA A 80 -25.15 10.61 -5.51
C ALA A 80 -25.24 9.73 -4.27
N GLU A 81 -26.36 9.04 -4.14
CA GLU A 81 -26.62 7.85 -3.31
C GLU A 81 -25.58 6.71 -3.45
N ASN A 82 -24.39 6.95 -4.02
CA ASN A 82 -23.25 6.04 -4.05
C ASN A 82 -22.47 6.02 -2.73
N ASP A 83 -22.76 6.92 -1.79
CA ASP A 83 -22.44 6.70 -0.40
C ASP A 83 -23.55 5.81 0.17
N ASN A 84 -23.24 4.56 0.52
CA ASN A 84 -24.18 3.62 1.17
C ASN A 84 -24.61 4.11 2.58
N ASN A 85 -24.51 5.41 2.86
CA ASN A 85 -24.85 6.05 4.12
C ASN A 85 -26.26 6.69 4.02
N PRO A 86 -27.29 6.08 4.64
CA PRO A 86 -28.66 6.56 4.55
C PRO A 86 -28.93 7.92 5.24
N LYS A 87 -27.91 8.55 5.84
CA LYS A 87 -28.03 9.83 6.56
C LYS A 87 -27.57 11.06 5.77
N THR A 88 -26.91 10.89 4.63
CA THR A 88 -26.46 12.00 3.78
C THR A 88 -27.57 12.39 2.80
N VAL A 89 -28.05 13.63 2.87
CA VAL A 89 -29.19 14.14 2.11
C VAL A 89 -28.86 15.53 1.59
N THR A 90 -29.14 15.75 0.31
CA THR A 90 -29.09 17.05 -0.35
C THR A 90 -30.51 17.55 -0.58
N LYS A 91 -30.78 18.82 -0.29
CA LYS A 91 -32.09 19.44 -0.55
C LYS A 91 -31.91 20.80 -1.21
N ILE A 92 -32.80 21.08 -2.15
CA ILE A 92 -32.92 22.39 -2.81
C ILE A 92 -34.34 22.89 -2.59
N PHE A 93 -34.47 24.14 -2.17
CA PHE A 93 -35.73 24.84 -2.02
C PHE A 93 -35.82 26.00 -3.01
N ASP A 94 -37.03 26.31 -3.47
CA ASP A 94 -37.30 27.50 -4.28
C ASP A 94 -37.32 28.79 -3.44
N ILE A 95 -37.61 29.92 -4.09
CA ILE A 95 -37.67 31.24 -3.44
C ILE A 95 -38.71 31.32 -2.31
N ASP A 96 -39.77 30.49 -2.37
CA ASP A 96 -40.84 30.41 -1.38
C ASP A 96 -40.57 29.33 -0.30
N HIS A 97 -39.36 28.75 -0.30
CA HIS A 97 -38.93 27.64 0.56
C HIS A 97 -39.72 26.34 0.37
N ASN A 98 -40.32 26.11 -0.80
CA ASN A 98 -40.88 24.81 -1.13
C ASN A 98 -39.76 23.86 -1.55
N LEU A 99 -39.78 22.63 -1.04
CA LEU A 99 -38.80 21.60 -1.40
C LEU A 99 -38.98 21.19 -2.86
N LEU A 100 -37.90 21.27 -3.65
CA LEU A 100 -37.91 20.83 -5.03
C LEU A 100 -37.94 19.29 -5.12
N THR A 101 -38.73 18.78 -6.06
CA THR A 101 -38.81 17.35 -6.34
C THR A 101 -37.54 16.88 -7.05
N SER A 102 -36.87 15.88 -6.49
CA SER A 102 -35.75 15.22 -7.14
C SER A 102 -36.23 14.32 -8.28
N THR A 103 -35.55 14.38 -9.42
CA THR A 103 -35.83 13.57 -10.63
C THR A 103 -34.73 12.56 -10.95
N GLY A 104 -33.68 12.51 -10.13
CA GLY A 104 -32.58 11.56 -10.20
C GLY A 104 -31.74 11.61 -8.92
N PRO A 105 -30.60 10.92 -8.85
CA PRO A 105 -29.77 10.92 -7.64
C PRO A 105 -29.26 12.33 -7.29
N ASP A 106 -29.04 13.18 -8.30
CA ASP A 106 -28.37 14.49 -8.16
C ASP A 106 -29.06 15.62 -8.94
N THR A 107 -30.32 15.40 -9.32
CA THR A 107 -31.02 16.28 -10.27
C THR A 107 -32.35 16.72 -9.72
N TRP A 108 -32.62 18.03 -9.80
CA TRP A 108 -33.87 18.66 -9.42
C TRP A 108 -34.42 19.49 -10.59
N ILE A 109 -35.73 19.68 -10.58
CA ILE A 109 -36.39 20.61 -11.51
C ILE A 109 -36.77 21.87 -10.72
N LEU A 110 -36.24 23.01 -11.16
CA LEU A 110 -36.65 24.34 -10.71
C LEU A 110 -37.69 24.88 -11.71
N PRO A 111 -38.95 25.03 -11.29
CA PRO A 111 -40.02 25.55 -12.15
C PRO A 111 -39.71 26.95 -12.68
N ARG A 112 -40.05 27.23 -13.94
CA ARG A 112 -39.78 28.56 -14.54
C ARG A 112 -40.61 29.70 -13.93
N ASP A 113 -41.74 29.39 -13.31
CA ASP A 113 -42.69 30.36 -12.74
C ASP A 113 -42.16 31.04 -11.46
N VAL A 114 -41.16 30.46 -10.80
CA VAL A 114 -40.45 31.06 -9.65
C VAL A 114 -39.55 32.24 -10.03
N PHE A 115 -39.41 32.55 -11.33
CA PHE A 115 -38.66 33.72 -11.81
C PHE A 115 -39.54 34.97 -11.82
N VAL A 116 -39.08 36.02 -11.12
CA VAL A 116 -39.70 37.35 -11.11
C VAL A 116 -38.74 38.34 -11.75
N ASP A 117 -39.18 39.02 -12.80
CA ASP A 117 -38.33 39.93 -13.60
C ASP A 117 -37.02 39.29 -14.09
N GLY A 118 -37.06 37.98 -14.37
CA GLY A 118 -35.91 37.23 -14.88
C GLY A 118 -34.89 36.82 -13.81
N VAL A 119 -35.21 36.99 -12.52
CA VAL A 119 -34.35 36.62 -11.40
C VAL A 119 -35.12 35.68 -10.45
N THR A 120 -34.43 34.72 -9.87
CA THR A 120 -34.96 33.88 -8.78
C THR A 120 -33.86 33.53 -7.78
N LYS A 121 -34.25 32.95 -6.65
CA LYS A 121 -33.36 32.43 -5.63
C LYS A 121 -33.64 30.95 -5.39
N ILE A 122 -32.59 30.22 -5.02
CA ILE A 122 -32.70 28.87 -4.47
C ILE A 122 -31.94 28.80 -3.15
N TYR A 123 -32.40 27.93 -2.27
CA TYR A 123 -31.73 27.61 -1.02
C TYR A 123 -31.22 26.18 -1.08
N PHE A 124 -29.92 26.01 -0.94
CA PHE A 124 -29.24 24.72 -1.04
C PHE A 124 -28.76 24.26 0.33
N THR A 125 -28.99 23.00 0.67
CA THR A 125 -28.42 22.34 1.86
C THR A 125 -27.73 21.05 1.47
N SER A 126 -26.57 20.80 2.07
CA SER A 126 -25.89 19.52 2.02
C SER A 126 -25.63 19.04 3.45
N THR A 127 -26.01 17.80 3.78
CA THR A 127 -25.57 17.17 5.03
C THR A 127 -24.23 16.44 4.90
N LYS A 128 -23.56 16.57 3.75
CA LYS A 128 -22.29 15.92 3.45
C LYS A 128 -21.16 16.94 3.32
N ALA A 129 -20.08 16.72 4.06
CA ALA A 129 -18.92 17.60 4.06
C ALA A 129 -18.07 17.36 2.79
N ASP A 130 -17.82 18.42 2.04
CA ASP A 130 -17.03 18.43 0.80
C ASP A 130 -16.60 19.88 0.48
N THR A 131 -15.47 20.05 -0.20
CA THR A 131 -14.87 21.35 -0.53
C THR A 131 -15.26 21.86 -1.91
N MET A 132 -15.81 21.01 -2.78
CA MET A 132 -16.01 21.31 -4.21
C MET A 132 -17.46 21.07 -4.69
N ILE A 133 -18.46 21.41 -3.87
CA ILE A 133 -19.87 21.31 -4.28
C ILE A 133 -20.20 22.45 -5.23
N THR A 134 -20.75 22.12 -6.39
CA THR A 134 -21.21 23.08 -7.42
C THR A 134 -22.59 22.69 -7.90
N ILE A 135 -23.35 23.67 -8.41
CA ILE A 135 -24.65 23.42 -9.03
C ILE A 135 -24.58 23.85 -10.49
N GLU A 136 -24.85 22.92 -11.39
CA GLU A 136 -25.03 23.17 -12.82
C GLU A 136 -26.51 23.48 -13.07
N ALA A 137 -26.80 24.61 -13.70
CA ALA A 137 -28.15 25.00 -14.10
C ALA A 137 -28.28 24.92 -15.63
N VAL A 138 -29.21 24.10 -16.11
CA VAL A 138 -29.44 23.87 -17.54
C VAL A 138 -30.93 24.10 -17.86
N PRO A 139 -31.27 25.13 -18.66
CA PRO A 139 -32.59 25.21 -19.28
C PRO A 139 -32.75 24.02 -20.24
N GLY A 140 -33.90 23.34 -20.23
CA GLY A 140 -34.08 22.11 -21.03
C GLY A 140 -33.64 22.25 -22.50
N ALA A 141 -32.55 21.54 -22.86
CA ALA A 141 -31.89 21.37 -24.18
C ALA A 141 -31.47 22.63 -24.99
N PRO A 142 -30.35 22.52 -25.74
CA PRO A 142 -29.03 22.96 -25.33
C PRO A 142 -28.89 24.50 -25.40
N SER A 143 -28.89 25.15 -24.24
CA SER A 143 -28.37 26.50 -24.06
C SER A 143 -27.21 26.45 -23.05
N GLY A 144 -26.34 27.46 -23.07
CA GLY A 144 -25.04 27.44 -22.38
C GLY A 144 -25.12 26.96 -20.92
N LYS A 145 -24.24 26.02 -20.58
CA LYS A 145 -24.06 25.52 -19.22
C LYS A 145 -23.52 26.65 -18.34
N ASN A 146 -24.16 26.90 -17.20
CA ASN A 146 -23.60 27.76 -16.17
C ASN A 146 -23.54 27.00 -14.86
N VAL A 147 -22.38 27.10 -14.21
CA VAL A 147 -22.04 26.39 -12.99
C VAL A 147 -21.87 27.44 -11.90
N SER A 148 -22.34 27.16 -10.70
CA SER A 148 -22.09 28.02 -9.53
C SER A 148 -20.60 28.07 -9.21
N GLU A 149 -20.18 29.09 -8.46
CA GLU A 149 -18.88 29.04 -7.77
C GLU A 149 -18.84 27.81 -6.83
N PRO A 150 -17.66 27.23 -6.59
CA PRO A 150 -17.51 26.10 -5.67
C PRO A 150 -17.85 26.52 -4.24
N MET A 151 -18.62 25.66 -3.58
CA MET A 151 -19.04 25.79 -2.19
C MET A 151 -18.35 24.73 -1.34
N THR A 152 -17.91 25.13 -0.15
CA THR A 152 -17.34 24.24 0.86
C THR A 152 -18.33 24.03 1.99
N PHE A 153 -18.65 22.76 2.27
CA PHE A 153 -19.39 22.32 3.44
C PHE A 153 -18.42 21.60 4.38
N ILE A 154 -18.24 22.11 5.59
CA ILE A 154 -17.40 21.49 6.63
C ILE A 154 -18.26 20.63 7.57
N ALA A 155 -17.66 19.60 8.15
CA ALA A 155 -18.34 18.73 9.11
C ALA A 155 -18.86 19.55 10.31
N GLY A 156 -20.01 19.12 10.85
CA GLY A 156 -20.60 19.73 12.04
C GLY A 156 -19.87 19.32 13.31
N ALA A 157 -20.37 19.82 14.45
CA ALA A 157 -19.84 19.44 15.76
C ALA A 157 -19.85 17.91 15.95
N VAL A 158 -18.80 17.36 16.55
CA VAL A 158 -18.69 15.92 16.82
C VAL A 158 -19.84 15.47 17.74
N GLN A 159 -20.61 14.47 17.29
CA GLN A 159 -21.70 13.86 18.07
C GLN A 159 -21.54 12.34 18.20
N ASN A 160 -20.66 11.72 17.44
CA ASN A 160 -20.36 10.31 17.57
C ASN A 160 -18.89 10.00 17.24
N PHE A 161 -18.42 8.81 17.64
CA PHE A 161 -17.15 8.28 17.17
C PHE A 161 -17.40 6.93 16.52
N PHE A 162 -16.82 6.75 15.34
CA PHE A 162 -16.69 5.45 14.72
C PHE A 162 -15.41 4.79 15.22
N VAL A 163 -15.54 3.63 15.86
CA VAL A 163 -14.42 2.86 16.39
C VAL A 163 -14.24 1.61 15.54
N GLU A 164 -13.12 1.54 14.85
CA GLU A 164 -12.72 0.40 14.05
C GLU A 164 -11.59 -0.33 14.77
N VAL A 165 -11.72 -1.64 14.93
CA VAL A 165 -10.59 -2.50 15.34
C VAL A 165 -10.05 -3.11 14.07
N ILE A 166 -8.80 -2.81 13.74
CA ILE A 166 -8.18 -3.33 12.52
C ILE A 166 -7.41 -4.60 12.85
N PRO A 167 -7.88 -5.77 12.40
CA PRO A 167 -7.10 -6.98 12.40
C PRO A 167 -6.15 -6.98 11.19
N HIS A 168 -5.11 -7.80 11.23
CA HIS A 168 -4.31 -8.10 10.04
C HIS A 168 -4.33 -9.62 9.78
N LEU A 169 -4.55 -10.13 8.54
CA LEU A 169 -5.39 -11.26 7.99
C LEU A 169 -5.15 -12.80 8.22
N ALA A 170 -6.18 -13.60 8.70
CA ALA A 170 -6.59 -15.07 8.92
C ALA A 170 -6.17 -16.09 10.11
N PRO A 171 -6.56 -17.41 10.24
CA PRO A 171 -7.38 -17.90 11.36
C PRO A 171 -6.72 -18.69 12.53
N LYS A 172 -7.50 -18.74 13.63
CA LYS A 172 -7.51 -19.67 14.78
C LYS A 172 -6.14 -20.09 15.35
N THR A 173 -5.73 -19.46 16.45
CA THR A 173 -5.44 -20.07 17.78
C THR A 173 -4.71 -19.06 18.69
N VAL A 174 -5.11 -19.03 19.97
CA VAL A 174 -4.41 -18.52 21.18
C VAL A 174 -3.47 -17.31 20.99
N TYR A 175 -4.01 -16.10 21.20
CA TYR A 175 -3.21 -14.87 21.23
C TYR A 175 -2.95 -14.43 22.67
N VAL A 176 -1.69 -14.36 23.09
CA VAL A 176 -1.24 -13.68 24.32
C VAL A 176 -0.27 -12.58 23.88
N LEU A 177 -0.43 -11.36 24.41
CA LEU A 177 0.45 -10.21 24.20
C LEU A 177 0.55 -9.64 22.77
N ARG A 178 -0.37 -10.01 21.87
CA ARG A 178 -0.48 -9.39 20.54
C ARG A 178 -1.15 -8.01 20.63
N LYS A 179 -0.63 -7.04 19.87
CA LYS A 179 -1.10 -5.65 19.81
C LYS A 179 -2.17 -5.48 18.71
N TYR A 180 -3.26 -4.79 19.03
CA TYR A 180 -4.41 -4.54 18.15
C TYR A 180 -4.54 -3.05 17.91
N GLU A 181 -4.75 -2.66 16.65
CA GLU A 181 -5.01 -1.27 16.29
C GLU A 181 -6.49 -0.94 16.51
N ILE A 182 -6.74 0.12 17.26
CA ILE A 182 -8.07 0.70 17.45
C ILE A 182 -8.03 2.09 16.81
N ARG A 183 -8.77 2.28 15.72
CA ARG A 183 -8.96 3.59 15.11
C ARG A 183 -10.24 4.21 15.64
N VAL A 184 -10.13 5.42 16.17
CA VAL A 184 -11.25 6.22 16.64
C VAL A 184 -11.38 7.41 15.72
N THR A 185 -12.52 7.50 15.03
CA THR A 185 -12.79 8.58 14.06
C THR A 185 -13.96 9.44 14.56
N PRO A 186 -13.74 10.71 14.91
CA PRO A 186 -14.80 11.65 15.28
C PRO A 186 -15.71 11.95 14.10
N ARG A 187 -17.01 11.98 14.37
CA ARG A 187 -18.05 12.17 13.36
C ARG A 187 -19.18 13.06 13.86
N ASP A 188 -19.78 13.82 12.96
CA ASP A 188 -20.96 14.63 13.25
C ASP A 188 -22.26 13.80 13.22
N GLN A 189 -23.41 14.46 13.37
CA GLN A 189 -24.73 13.81 13.37
C GLN A 189 -25.09 13.12 12.04
N TYR A 190 -24.46 13.50 10.93
CA TYR A 190 -24.65 12.95 9.59
C TYR A 190 -23.55 11.93 9.22
N ASP A 191 -22.70 11.57 10.18
CA ASP A 191 -21.56 10.68 10.07
C ASP A 191 -20.40 11.21 9.18
N ASN A 192 -20.31 12.53 8.96
CA ASN A 192 -19.12 13.13 8.33
C ASN A 192 -17.95 13.08 9.30
N VAL A 193 -16.76 12.79 8.80
CA VAL A 193 -15.53 12.85 9.60
C VAL A 193 -15.21 14.30 9.91
N ASN A 194 -15.10 14.65 11.19
CA ASN A 194 -14.65 15.96 11.63
C ASN A 194 -13.17 15.89 12.03
N ALA A 195 -12.29 16.33 11.13
CA ALA A 195 -10.84 16.25 11.35
C ALA A 195 -10.28 17.37 12.24
N ASP A 196 -11.03 18.45 12.42
CA ASP A 196 -10.51 19.71 12.95
C ASP A 196 -10.86 19.94 14.41
N GLU A 197 -12.03 19.47 14.85
CA GLU A 197 -12.48 19.59 16.23
C GLU A 197 -11.74 18.59 17.13
N GLU A 198 -11.17 19.09 18.23
CA GLU A 198 -10.59 18.26 19.28
C GLU A 198 -11.62 18.05 20.39
N VAL A 199 -11.99 16.80 20.63
CA VAL A 199 -13.01 16.45 21.62
C VAL A 199 -12.42 15.53 22.68
N MET A 200 -12.59 15.91 23.95
CA MET A 200 -12.31 15.02 25.06
C MET A 200 -13.43 13.99 25.18
N THR A 201 -13.10 12.71 25.11
CA THR A 201 -14.05 11.62 25.33
C THR A 201 -13.45 10.55 26.22
N LYS A 202 -14.30 9.92 27.04
CA LYS A 202 -13.90 8.76 27.82
C LYS A 202 -14.35 7.51 27.10
N PHE A 203 -13.42 6.77 26.52
CA PHE A 203 -13.72 5.45 25.93
C PHE A 203 -12.90 4.37 26.64
N SER A 204 -13.36 3.14 26.51
CA SER A 204 -12.64 1.96 26.97
C SER A 204 -12.83 0.84 25.97
N ALA A 205 -11.72 0.19 25.60
CA ALA A 205 -11.74 -1.03 24.80
C ALA A 205 -11.18 -2.16 25.65
N ARG A 206 -11.87 -3.30 25.67
CA ARG A 206 -11.38 -4.51 26.33
C ARG A 206 -11.88 -5.76 25.64
N TYR A 207 -11.22 -6.82 25.99
CA TYR A 207 -11.59 -8.18 25.67
C TYR A 207 -12.72 -8.70 26.58
N PRO A 208 -13.77 -9.36 26.06
CA PRO A 208 -14.76 -10.07 26.87
C PRO A 208 -14.09 -11.06 27.83
N GLY A 209 -14.43 -11.02 29.11
CA GLY A 209 -13.88 -11.92 30.13
C GLY A 209 -12.61 -11.42 30.84
N GLU A 210 -11.95 -10.37 30.33
CA GLU A 210 -10.97 -9.59 31.10
C GLU A 210 -11.74 -8.65 32.06
N TYR A 211 -11.89 -9.03 33.34
CA TYR A 211 -12.56 -8.26 34.42
C TYR A 211 -11.84 -8.50 35.78
N THR A 212 -11.88 -7.66 36.82
CA THR A 212 -12.86 -6.65 37.29
C THR A 212 -12.16 -5.54 38.09
N ASP A 213 -12.90 -4.47 38.39
CA ASP A 213 -12.66 -3.28 39.21
C ASP A 213 -12.12 -3.49 40.65
N ARG A 214 -11.50 -4.64 40.95
CA ARG A 214 -10.84 -4.95 42.21
C ARG A 214 -9.58 -5.79 41.98
N GLY A 215 -8.41 -5.17 42.10
CA GLY A 215 -7.16 -5.89 42.38
C GLY A 215 -6.02 -5.58 41.41
N LEU A 216 -5.02 -4.90 41.96
CA LEU A 216 -3.67 -4.60 41.48
C LEU A 216 -3.12 -5.43 40.29
N GLY A 217 -2.82 -4.74 39.19
CA GLY A 217 -1.94 -5.15 38.09
C GLY A 217 -2.73 -5.66 36.87
N SER A 218 -3.11 -4.86 35.88
CA SER A 218 -2.39 -3.83 35.14
C SER A 218 -3.30 -2.61 34.90
N ALA A 219 -2.72 -1.43 34.67
CA ALA A 219 -3.48 -0.24 34.31
C ALA A 219 -4.44 -0.56 33.16
N ASN A 220 -5.72 -0.17 33.28
CA ASN A 220 -6.68 -0.23 32.17
C ASN A 220 -6.05 0.50 30.98
N ILE A 221 -5.43 -0.24 30.06
CA ILE A 221 -4.53 0.31 29.04
C ILE A 221 -5.29 1.30 28.13
N PHE A 222 -6.63 1.20 28.15
CA PHE A 222 -7.54 2.03 27.38
C PHE A 222 -8.59 2.83 28.15
N ALA A 223 -8.71 2.70 29.47
CA ALA A 223 -9.75 3.45 30.20
C ALA A 223 -9.23 4.80 30.68
N GLY A 224 -9.88 5.88 30.26
CA GLY A 224 -9.50 7.23 30.67
C GLY A 224 -10.05 8.29 29.75
N ASN A 225 -9.75 9.55 30.07
CA ASN A 225 -10.06 10.68 29.20
C ASN A 225 -9.02 10.75 28.09
N HIS A 226 -9.47 10.83 26.85
CA HIS A 226 -8.63 10.96 25.66
C HIS A 226 -9.08 12.17 24.86
N PHE A 227 -8.14 12.96 24.36
CA PHE A 227 -8.41 14.04 23.42
C PHE A 227 -8.28 13.48 22.01
N ILE A 228 -9.35 13.58 21.22
CA ILE A 228 -9.43 13.03 19.87
C ILE A 228 -9.55 14.20 18.90
N LYS A 229 -8.58 14.32 17.99
CA LYS A 229 -8.60 15.25 16.86
C LYS A 229 -8.31 14.49 15.59
N GLY A 230 -9.26 14.48 14.66
CA GLY A 230 -9.21 13.60 13.49
C GLY A 230 -9.18 12.12 13.85
N THR A 231 -8.87 11.26 12.87
CA THR A 231 -8.74 9.82 13.12
C THR A 231 -7.50 9.56 13.97
N VAL A 232 -7.70 9.06 15.19
CA VAL A 232 -6.63 8.72 16.13
C VAL A 232 -6.51 7.20 16.25
N THR A 233 -5.27 6.73 16.21
CA THR A 233 -4.93 5.32 16.40
C THR A 233 -4.47 5.04 17.83
N PHE A 234 -4.97 3.95 18.36
CA PHE A 234 -4.80 3.45 19.71
C PHE A 234 -4.41 1.97 19.66
N PHE A 235 -3.83 1.44 20.75
CA PHE A 235 -3.27 0.09 20.73
C PHE A 235 -3.55 -0.76 21.97
N LEU A 236 -4.35 -1.82 21.82
CA LEU A 236 -4.66 -2.75 22.91
C LEU A 236 -3.75 -4.00 22.85
N ILE A 237 -3.34 -4.52 24.00
CA ILE A 237 -2.57 -5.77 24.11
C ILE A 237 -3.39 -6.76 24.94
N SER A 238 -3.59 -7.99 24.45
CA SER A 238 -4.28 -9.03 25.22
C SER A 238 -3.37 -9.62 26.30
N THR A 239 -3.90 -9.85 27.50
CA THR A 239 -3.12 -10.38 28.64
C THR A 239 -3.34 -11.87 28.89
N MET A 240 -4.30 -12.50 28.19
CA MET A 240 -4.66 -13.91 28.35
C MET A 240 -4.78 -14.60 26.99
N VAL A 241 -4.68 -15.91 27.00
CA VAL A 241 -4.91 -16.77 25.83
C VAL A 241 -6.36 -16.61 25.36
N ARG A 242 -6.57 -16.16 24.12
CA ARG A 242 -7.92 -16.02 23.54
C ARG A 242 -8.23 -16.97 22.40
N THR A 243 -9.43 -17.55 22.42
CA THR A 243 -10.03 -18.34 21.34
C THR A 243 -11.24 -17.65 20.71
N ASP A 244 -11.77 -16.63 21.37
CA ASP A 244 -12.88 -15.78 20.98
C ASP A 244 -12.35 -14.42 20.47
N GLN A 245 -12.64 -14.12 19.20
CA GLN A 245 -12.02 -13.03 18.45
C GLN A 245 -12.75 -11.68 18.59
N GLU A 246 -13.33 -11.40 19.76
CA GLU A 246 -14.15 -10.21 19.98
C GLU A 246 -13.41 -9.20 20.89
N ILE A 247 -13.31 -7.93 20.48
CA ILE A 247 -13.02 -6.77 21.34
C ILE A 247 -14.31 -5.97 21.35
N ILE A 248 -14.75 -5.56 22.53
CA ILE A 248 -15.92 -4.69 22.65
C ILE A 248 -15.38 -3.32 23.03
N ALA A 249 -15.59 -2.30 22.18
CA ALA A 249 -15.45 -0.93 22.67
C ALA A 249 -16.76 -0.53 23.34
N TYR A 250 -16.66 -0.07 24.58
CA TYR A 250 -17.81 0.30 25.37
C TYR A 250 -18.22 1.73 25.05
N LYS A 251 -19.53 1.99 25.15
CA LYS A 251 -20.13 3.30 25.01
C LYS A 251 -19.38 4.31 25.87
N SER A 252 -19.07 5.48 25.30
CA SER A 252 -18.53 6.59 26.07
C SER A 252 -19.44 6.91 27.26
N SER A 253 -18.86 7.26 28.40
CA SER A 253 -19.65 7.76 29.53
C SER A 253 -20.21 9.17 29.27
N ASP A 254 -19.75 9.83 28.19
CA ASP A 254 -20.32 11.08 27.72
C ASP A 254 -21.64 10.81 26.96
N PRO A 255 -22.80 11.30 27.45
CA PRO A 255 -24.08 11.10 26.80
C PRO A 255 -24.21 11.78 25.43
N ALA A 256 -23.37 12.78 25.13
CA ALA A 256 -23.30 13.43 23.81
C ALA A 256 -22.62 12.54 22.75
N VAL A 257 -21.95 11.46 23.18
CA VAL A 257 -21.12 10.61 22.33
C VAL A 257 -21.73 9.22 22.20
N ARG A 258 -22.27 8.90 21.01
CA ARG A 258 -22.81 7.56 20.72
C ARG A 258 -21.76 6.69 20.03
N GLY A 259 -21.08 5.82 20.77
CA GLY A 259 -20.18 4.80 20.21
C GLY A 259 -20.81 3.41 20.24
N THR A 260 -20.87 2.74 19.09
CA THR A 260 -21.12 1.29 18.99
C THR A 260 -20.04 0.68 18.09
N THR A 261 -19.30 -0.30 18.57
CA THR A 261 -18.46 -1.15 17.72
C THR A 261 -19.32 -2.22 17.04
N GLY A 262 -19.16 -2.40 15.74
CA GLY A 262 -19.63 -3.61 15.07
C GLY A 262 -18.84 -4.84 15.54
N GLN A 263 -19.40 -6.04 15.32
CA GLN A 263 -18.66 -7.30 15.43
C GLN A 263 -17.51 -7.31 14.41
N TYR A 264 -16.33 -7.82 14.77
CA TYR A 264 -15.19 -7.93 13.86
C TYR A 264 -14.45 -9.27 14.05
N ILE A 265 -13.60 -9.62 13.08
CA ILE A 265 -12.91 -10.93 12.99
C ILE A 265 -11.39 -10.70 12.97
N ILE A 266 -10.64 -11.41 13.82
CA ILE A 266 -9.16 -11.32 13.92
C ILE A 266 -8.49 -12.21 12.89
N ALA A 267 -7.26 -11.85 12.55
CA ALA A 267 -6.62 -12.33 11.36
C ALA A 267 -5.06 -12.59 11.64
N GLU A 268 -4.36 -13.38 10.81
CA GLU A 268 -3.04 -14.06 10.80
C GLU A 268 -1.85 -13.14 10.46
N HIS A 269 -0.66 -13.49 10.95
CA HIS A 269 0.62 -12.83 10.62
C HIS A 269 1.78 -13.83 10.61
N ALA A 270 1.82 -14.74 9.63
CA ALA A 270 3.02 -15.54 9.41
C ALA A 270 4.19 -14.67 8.94
N PRO A 271 5.47 -15.05 9.18
CA PRO A 271 6.62 -14.34 8.62
C PRO A 271 6.46 -14.10 7.11
N TYR A 272 6.88 -12.94 6.59
CA TYR A 272 6.72 -12.68 5.16
C TYR A 272 7.54 -13.64 4.31
N ALA A 273 7.05 -13.92 3.10
CA ALA A 273 7.77 -14.70 2.11
C ALA A 273 9.12 -14.05 1.76
N PHE A 274 10.13 -14.87 1.47
CA PHE A 274 11.53 -14.44 1.38
C PHE A 274 12.34 -15.25 0.39
N SER A 275 13.41 -14.67 -0.14
CA SER A 275 14.24 -15.33 -1.15
C SER A 275 15.56 -15.85 -0.61
N LEU A 276 16.04 -16.93 -1.22
CA LEU A 276 17.39 -17.47 -1.02
C LEU A 276 18.43 -16.56 -1.68
N LEU A 277 19.66 -16.50 -1.15
CA LEU A 277 20.71 -15.60 -1.63
C LEU A 277 21.96 -16.32 -2.14
N ASP A 278 22.54 -17.23 -1.35
CA ASP A 278 23.77 -17.96 -1.68
C ASP A 278 23.76 -19.34 -1.00
N PRO A 279 24.33 -20.40 -1.58
CA PRO A 279 24.81 -20.49 -2.96
C PRO A 279 23.66 -20.43 -3.94
N PRO A 280 23.88 -20.01 -5.19
CA PRO A 280 22.85 -19.99 -6.23
C PRO A 280 22.34 -21.40 -6.55
N ASP A 281 21.16 -21.47 -7.18
CA ASP A 281 20.58 -22.74 -7.62
C ASP A 281 21.56 -23.54 -8.51
N LYS A 282 21.70 -24.83 -8.18
CA LYS A 282 22.59 -25.82 -8.83
C LYS A 282 24.08 -25.56 -8.66
N ASP A 283 24.49 -24.76 -7.67
CA ASP A 283 25.92 -24.62 -7.36
C ASP A 283 26.54 -25.96 -6.94
N THR A 284 27.84 -26.09 -7.17
CA THR A 284 28.60 -27.29 -6.81
C THR A 284 29.57 -27.00 -5.69
N VAL A 285 29.42 -27.73 -4.58
CA VAL A 285 30.30 -27.66 -3.41
C VAL A 285 31.26 -28.82 -3.44
N PHE A 286 32.55 -28.50 -3.43
CA PHE A 286 33.61 -29.49 -3.31
C PHE A 286 34.02 -29.62 -1.85
N ILE A 287 33.98 -30.83 -1.30
CA ILE A 287 34.47 -31.14 0.05
C ILE A 287 35.92 -31.60 -0.06
N ASP A 288 36.84 -30.73 0.35
CA ASP A 288 38.28 -31.00 0.32
C ASP A 288 38.82 -31.47 1.70
N TYR A 289 38.21 -31.02 2.81
CA TYR A 289 38.58 -31.42 4.17
C TYR A 289 37.43 -31.24 5.17
N ALA A 290 37.50 -31.92 6.31
CA ALA A 290 36.41 -31.99 7.29
C ALA A 290 36.09 -30.64 7.98
N ALA A 291 37.11 -29.79 8.18
CA ALA A 291 36.96 -28.48 8.83
C ALA A 291 36.52 -27.35 7.89
N GLN A 292 36.28 -27.65 6.60
CA GLN A 292 35.81 -26.67 5.63
C GLN A 292 34.47 -26.08 6.08
N GLN A 293 34.26 -24.79 5.90
CA GLN A 293 32.97 -24.14 6.16
C GLN A 293 32.29 -23.77 4.84
N PHE A 294 30.98 -23.95 4.80
CA PHE A 294 30.15 -23.62 3.67
C PHE A 294 28.88 -22.92 4.14
N ASP A 295 28.58 -21.76 3.59
CA ASP A 295 27.46 -20.94 4.01
C ASP A 295 26.26 -21.11 3.08
N LEU A 296 25.09 -21.27 3.67
CA LEU A 296 23.80 -21.05 3.03
C LEU A 296 23.24 -19.74 3.58
N THR A 297 22.74 -18.83 2.74
CA THR A 297 22.21 -17.53 3.17
C THR A 297 20.91 -17.19 2.45
N TRP A 298 20.07 -16.41 3.12
CA TRP A 298 18.77 -15.94 2.62
C TRP A 298 18.49 -14.54 3.13
N GLU A 299 17.45 -13.91 2.59
CA GLU A 299 17.02 -12.59 3.08
C GLU A 299 16.59 -12.68 4.54
N LYS A 300 17.26 -11.92 5.42
CA LYS A 300 16.79 -11.77 6.80
C LYS A 300 15.43 -11.10 6.81
N LYS A 301 14.42 -11.82 7.29
CA LYS A 301 13.12 -11.28 7.61
C LYS A 301 13.06 -10.81 9.05
N SER A 302 12.35 -9.70 9.18
CA SER A 302 11.96 -9.03 10.40
C SER A 302 10.44 -8.96 10.31
N PRO A 303 9.65 -9.08 11.39
CA PRO A 303 8.68 -8.02 11.56
C PRO A 303 9.48 -6.73 11.78
N PRO A 304 9.21 -5.63 11.06
CA PRO A 304 9.45 -4.32 11.65
C PRO A 304 8.38 -4.15 12.75
N ASP A 305 8.52 -4.87 13.86
CA ASP A 305 7.88 -4.46 15.11
C ASP A 305 8.88 -3.55 15.84
N PRO A 306 8.54 -2.28 16.12
CA PRO A 306 9.40 -1.37 16.89
C PRO A 306 9.60 -1.77 18.36
N PHE A 307 9.00 -2.87 18.85
CA PHE A 307 9.08 -3.28 20.27
C PHE A 307 9.58 -4.71 20.48
N THR A 308 10.87 -4.95 20.20
CA THR A 308 11.61 -6.12 20.70
C THR A 308 12.08 -5.90 22.14
N ASN A 309 12.20 -6.96 22.94
CA ASN A 309 12.64 -6.97 24.36
C ASN A 309 11.67 -6.40 25.40
N ILE A 310 10.38 -6.73 25.33
CA ILE A 310 9.45 -6.40 26.40
C ILE A 310 9.69 -7.35 27.57
N SER A 311 10.00 -6.81 28.76
CA SER A 311 10.16 -7.58 29.99
C SER A 311 8.88 -7.56 30.81
N VAL A 312 8.27 -8.73 31.03
CA VAL A 312 7.13 -8.91 31.94
C VAL A 312 7.53 -9.91 33.02
N GLY A 313 7.54 -9.49 34.29
CA GLY A 313 7.89 -10.37 35.41
C GLY A 313 9.31 -10.94 35.36
N GLY A 314 10.25 -10.27 34.68
CA GLY A 314 11.64 -10.73 34.50
C GLY A 314 11.86 -11.65 33.29
N GLN A 315 10.80 -12.03 32.56
CA GLN A 315 10.90 -12.77 31.31
C GLN A 315 10.93 -11.80 30.14
N ILE A 316 11.95 -11.90 29.27
CA ILE A 316 12.04 -11.14 28.02
C ILE A 316 11.24 -11.91 26.98
N LEU A 317 10.17 -11.30 26.48
CA LEU A 317 9.35 -11.84 25.40
C LEU A 317 9.78 -11.13 24.12
N SER A 318 10.37 -11.91 23.21
CA SER A 318 10.91 -11.46 21.93
C SER A 318 10.23 -12.21 20.81
N ASP A 319 9.68 -11.48 19.84
CA ASP A 319 9.15 -12.01 18.57
C ASP A 319 10.30 -12.26 17.57
N ASP A 320 11.40 -12.85 18.04
CA ASP A 320 12.55 -13.15 17.20
C ASP A 320 12.18 -14.20 16.15
N VAL A 321 12.25 -13.82 14.88
CA VAL A 321 12.13 -14.77 13.76
C VAL A 321 13.32 -15.72 13.82
N ARG A 322 13.01 -17.00 13.99
CA ARG A 322 13.95 -18.10 13.93
C ARG A 322 13.89 -18.76 12.57
N TYR A 323 14.99 -19.39 12.18
CA TYR A 323 15.13 -20.03 10.89
C TYR A 323 15.60 -21.46 11.03
N GLU A 324 15.01 -22.32 10.23
CA GLU A 324 15.49 -23.67 9.97
C GLU A 324 15.73 -23.85 8.47
N VAL A 325 16.78 -24.60 8.12
CA VAL A 325 17.07 -25.02 6.75
C VAL A 325 16.69 -26.48 6.62
N VAL A 326 15.85 -26.76 5.64
CA VAL A 326 15.30 -28.08 5.36
C VAL A 326 15.99 -28.66 4.14
N PHE A 327 16.50 -29.88 4.26
CA PHE A 327 17.13 -30.65 3.18
C PHE A 327 16.24 -31.83 2.78
N SER A 328 16.07 -32.00 1.46
CA SER A 328 15.33 -33.11 0.86
C SER A 328 16.09 -33.67 -0.35
N THR A 329 15.72 -34.88 -0.79
CA THR A 329 16.22 -35.43 -2.05
C THR A 329 15.30 -35.02 -3.21
N PRO A 330 15.78 -35.00 -4.47
CA PRO A 330 14.95 -34.63 -5.64
C PRO A 330 13.61 -35.36 -5.77
N PHE A 331 13.50 -36.57 -5.22
CA PHE A 331 12.31 -37.42 -5.32
C PHE A 331 11.76 -37.86 -3.95
N GLY A 332 12.22 -37.27 -2.84
CA GLY A 332 11.92 -37.74 -1.49
C GLY A 332 11.40 -36.66 -0.54
N SER A 333 10.90 -37.11 0.62
CA SER A 333 10.53 -36.23 1.73
C SER A 333 11.77 -35.57 2.35
N PRO A 334 11.59 -34.45 3.09
CA PRO A 334 12.66 -33.89 3.92
C PRO A 334 13.32 -34.95 4.79
N PHE A 335 14.65 -34.97 4.82
CA PHE A 335 15.43 -35.93 5.59
C PHE A 335 16.28 -35.27 6.69
N LEU A 336 16.44 -33.95 6.66
CA LEU A 336 17.18 -33.21 7.68
C LEU A 336 16.70 -31.76 7.79
N ASN A 337 16.46 -31.29 9.02
CA ASN A 337 16.22 -29.88 9.32
C ASN A 337 17.32 -29.40 10.27
N LEU A 338 17.94 -28.25 9.97
CA LEU A 338 18.98 -27.64 10.79
C LEU A 338 18.61 -26.21 11.12
N ALA A 339 18.66 -25.82 12.40
CA ALA A 339 18.54 -24.42 12.79
C ALA A 339 19.68 -23.59 12.15
N SER A 340 19.38 -22.35 11.76
CA SER A 340 20.29 -21.53 10.95
C SER A 340 21.67 -21.35 11.56
N ASN A 341 21.83 -20.88 12.79
CA ASN A 341 23.12 -20.85 13.51
C ASN A 341 22.88 -20.96 15.03
N ALA A 342 23.88 -20.63 15.86
CA ALA A 342 23.81 -20.74 17.33
C ALA A 342 22.62 -20.01 17.97
N SER A 343 22.13 -18.92 17.37
CA SER A 343 20.96 -18.18 17.85
C SER A 343 19.64 -18.55 17.16
N SER A 344 19.68 -19.36 16.10
CA SER A 344 18.58 -19.60 15.15
C SER A 344 17.97 -18.35 14.48
N SER A 345 18.43 -17.13 14.78
CA SER A 345 17.86 -15.87 14.25
C SER A 345 18.67 -15.25 13.12
N GLU A 346 19.84 -15.81 12.83
CA GLU A 346 20.66 -15.40 11.70
C GLU A 346 20.10 -15.96 10.40
N ALA A 347 20.08 -15.14 9.35
CA ALA A 347 19.64 -15.57 8.02
C ALA A 347 20.75 -16.28 7.24
N LYS A 348 21.43 -17.20 7.93
CA LYS A 348 22.61 -17.92 7.46
C LYS A 348 22.71 -19.26 8.18
N LEU A 349 23.11 -20.32 7.46
CA LEU A 349 23.55 -21.60 8.00
C LEU A 349 24.97 -21.94 7.56
N THR A 350 25.85 -22.17 8.53
CA THR A 350 27.23 -22.59 8.27
C THR A 350 27.36 -24.11 8.46
N LEU A 351 27.69 -24.82 7.39
CA LEU A 351 27.94 -26.27 7.40
C LEU A 351 29.44 -26.56 7.39
N SER A 352 29.87 -27.48 8.25
CA SER A 352 31.21 -28.07 8.20
C SER A 352 31.34 -29.09 7.08
N GLY A 353 32.56 -29.38 6.63
CA GLY A 353 32.86 -30.45 5.69
C GLY A 353 32.35 -31.80 6.16
N SER A 354 32.40 -32.08 7.48
CA SER A 354 31.76 -33.26 8.07
C SER A 354 30.24 -33.29 7.92
N GLN A 355 29.55 -32.15 8.10
CA GLN A 355 28.10 -32.05 7.91
C GLN A 355 27.71 -32.20 6.43
N LEU A 356 28.53 -31.68 5.51
CA LEU A 356 28.34 -31.89 4.06
C LEU A 356 28.50 -33.37 3.67
N MET A 357 29.46 -34.10 4.27
CA MET A 357 29.59 -35.55 4.04
C MET A 357 28.41 -36.35 4.62
N ASP A 358 27.88 -35.92 5.77
CA ASP A 358 26.67 -36.50 6.35
C ASP A 358 25.44 -36.27 5.46
N LEU A 359 25.32 -35.09 4.85
CA LEU A 359 24.29 -34.79 3.86
C LEU A 359 24.36 -35.74 2.65
N ILE A 360 25.56 -36.00 2.10
CA ILE A 360 25.73 -36.99 1.02
C ILE A 360 25.19 -38.36 1.47
N THR A 361 25.63 -38.82 2.64
CA THR A 361 25.26 -40.14 3.16
C THR A 361 23.75 -40.26 3.39
N LYS A 362 23.11 -39.22 3.94
CA LYS A 362 21.65 -39.19 4.16
C LYS A 362 20.86 -39.12 2.85
N ALA A 363 21.36 -38.37 1.87
CA ALA A 363 20.70 -38.22 0.58
C ALA A 363 20.77 -39.50 -0.28
N THR A 364 21.91 -40.20 -0.27
CA THR A 364 22.12 -41.40 -1.10
C THR A 364 21.83 -42.71 -0.37
N GLY A 365 21.79 -42.69 0.96
CA GLY A 365 21.75 -43.88 1.80
C GLY A 365 23.07 -44.67 1.86
N LEU A 366 24.16 -44.15 1.27
CA LEU A 366 25.43 -44.85 1.11
C LEU A 366 26.60 -43.95 1.55
N SER A 367 27.34 -44.39 2.58
CA SER A 367 28.53 -43.66 3.08
C SER A 367 29.71 -43.64 2.11
N SER A 368 29.67 -44.51 1.08
CA SER A 368 30.67 -44.58 0.00
C SER A 368 30.40 -43.60 -1.14
N SER A 369 29.24 -42.95 -1.17
CA SER A 369 28.91 -41.99 -2.24
C SER A 369 29.92 -40.85 -2.30
N ALA A 370 30.38 -40.58 -3.52
CA ALA A 370 31.28 -39.46 -3.79
C ALA A 370 30.53 -38.15 -4.08
N GLU A 371 29.24 -38.24 -4.40
CA GLU A 371 28.44 -37.10 -4.80
C GLU A 371 26.97 -37.29 -4.39
N ALA A 372 26.28 -36.20 -4.11
CA ALA A 372 24.83 -36.15 -3.95
C ALA A 372 24.26 -34.83 -4.46
N GLU A 373 23.07 -34.90 -5.03
CA GLU A 373 22.21 -33.74 -5.28
C GLU A 373 21.22 -33.62 -4.12
N VAL A 374 21.21 -32.46 -3.45
CA VAL A 374 20.26 -32.17 -2.36
C VAL A 374 19.47 -30.92 -2.69
N LEU A 375 18.19 -30.94 -2.37
CA LEU A 375 17.33 -29.76 -2.40
C LEU A 375 17.35 -29.10 -1.03
N TRP A 376 17.35 -27.78 -0.99
CA TRP A 376 17.26 -27.03 0.26
C TRP A 376 16.33 -25.83 0.15
N HIS A 377 15.70 -25.48 1.27
CA HIS A 377 14.96 -24.24 1.47
C HIS A 377 15.09 -23.80 2.92
N ALA A 378 14.78 -22.53 3.19
CA ALA A 378 14.74 -22.01 4.53
C ALA A 378 13.29 -21.78 4.96
N ASN A 379 12.98 -22.06 6.21
CA ASN A 379 11.72 -21.70 6.86
C ASN A 379 12.00 -20.63 7.90
N ALA A 380 11.18 -19.58 7.92
CA ALA A 380 11.14 -18.56 8.95
C ALA A 380 9.96 -18.85 9.89
N THR A 381 10.18 -18.82 11.20
CA THR A 381 9.14 -19.02 12.20
C THR A 381 9.23 -18.01 13.33
N ASP A 382 8.09 -17.52 13.79
CA ASP A 382 7.94 -16.71 15.00
C ASP A 382 7.56 -17.57 16.22
N GLY A 383 7.55 -18.90 16.07
CA GLY A 383 7.11 -19.86 17.08
C GLY A 383 5.63 -20.24 16.99
N LEU A 384 4.83 -19.54 16.19
CA LEU A 384 3.41 -19.81 15.97
C LEU A 384 3.12 -20.21 14.51
N PHE A 385 3.77 -19.55 13.57
CA PHE A 385 3.63 -19.76 12.14
C PHE A 385 4.98 -20.02 11.51
N THR A 386 4.96 -20.72 10.38
CA THR A 386 6.15 -21.04 9.61
C THR A 386 5.91 -20.67 8.16
N THR A 387 6.73 -19.76 7.64
CA THR A 387 6.74 -19.40 6.23
C THR A 387 7.99 -19.95 5.58
N ARG A 388 7.81 -20.62 4.46
CA ARG A 388 8.89 -21.15 3.63
C ARG A 388 9.43 -20.07 2.68
N SER A 389 10.71 -20.14 2.32
CA SER A 389 11.28 -19.35 1.23
C SER A 389 10.52 -19.55 -0.08
N ASN A 390 10.50 -18.52 -0.93
CA ASN A 390 9.83 -18.53 -2.23
C ASN A 390 10.38 -19.62 -3.14
N GLU A 391 11.67 -19.87 -3.05
CA GLU A 391 12.39 -20.85 -3.84
C GLU A 391 12.83 -22.07 -3.01
N GLN A 392 13.06 -23.17 -3.73
CA GLN A 392 13.83 -24.31 -3.28
C GLN A 392 14.98 -24.47 -4.27
N TRP A 393 16.21 -24.52 -3.78
CA TRP A 393 17.40 -24.60 -4.62
C TRP A 393 18.06 -25.97 -4.52
N THR A 394 18.66 -26.39 -5.62
CA THR A 394 19.51 -27.57 -5.71
C THR A 394 20.93 -27.22 -5.31
N LEU A 395 21.57 -28.08 -4.53
CA LEU A 395 22.99 -28.06 -4.22
C LEU A 395 23.63 -29.39 -4.64
N VAL A 396 24.69 -29.33 -5.44
CA VAL A 396 25.48 -30.51 -5.83
C VAL A 396 26.68 -30.60 -4.90
N ILE A 397 26.79 -31.68 -4.13
CA ILE A 397 27.88 -31.85 -3.15
C ILE A 397 28.81 -32.97 -3.63
N VAL A 398 30.09 -32.68 -3.82
CA VAL A 398 31.09 -33.63 -4.34
C VAL A 398 32.27 -33.78 -3.37
N LYS A 399 32.52 -35.00 -2.94
CA LYS A 399 33.67 -35.40 -2.12
C LYS A 399 34.91 -35.61 -3.00
N ARG A 400 35.96 -34.79 -2.82
CA ARG A 400 37.19 -34.88 -3.63
C ARG A 400 38.39 -35.55 -2.96
N GLY A 401 38.33 -35.86 -1.66
CA GLY A 401 39.33 -36.70 -0.97
C GLY A 401 39.90 -36.03 0.30
N ILE A 402 39.90 -36.79 1.40
CA ILE A 402 40.09 -36.34 2.79
C ILE A 402 41.58 -36.15 3.10
N THR A 403 42.01 -34.93 3.44
CA THR A 403 43.22 -34.75 4.26
C THR A 403 42.83 -34.20 5.63
N ASN A 404 43.23 -34.90 6.69
CA ASN A 404 42.78 -34.68 8.07
C ASN A 404 43.48 -33.52 8.81
N VAL A 405 44.11 -32.58 8.09
CA VAL A 405 44.84 -31.46 8.72
C VAL A 405 44.67 -30.19 7.87
N PRO A 406 44.25 -29.05 8.44
CA PRO A 406 44.41 -27.76 7.79
C PRO A 406 45.91 -27.51 7.57
N GLY A 407 46.38 -27.65 6.33
CA GLY A 407 47.77 -27.38 5.97
C GLY A 407 48.63 -28.57 5.52
N SER A 408 48.08 -29.79 5.38
CA SER A 408 48.80 -30.88 4.68
C SER A 408 47.96 -31.51 3.57
N GLY A 409 47.31 -30.68 2.76
CA GLY A 409 46.73 -31.12 1.50
C GLY A 409 47.84 -31.57 0.55
N ALA A 410 47.58 -32.64 -0.21
CA ALA A 410 48.28 -32.86 -1.48
C ALA A 410 48.42 -31.51 -2.21
N PRO A 411 49.56 -31.25 -2.89
CA PRO A 411 49.96 -29.91 -3.28
C PRO A 411 48.81 -29.20 -3.98
N LEU A 412 48.27 -28.14 -3.35
CA LEU A 412 47.25 -27.26 -3.93
C LEU A 412 47.71 -26.95 -5.34
N SER A 413 47.00 -27.40 -6.37
CA SER A 413 47.45 -27.15 -7.73
C SER A 413 47.14 -25.69 -8.08
N PHE A 414 47.92 -25.13 -9.00
CA PHE A 414 47.61 -23.81 -9.54
C PHE A 414 46.36 -23.94 -10.40
N ALA A 415 45.28 -23.25 -10.03
CA ALA A 415 44.03 -23.25 -10.77
C ALA A 415 43.40 -21.86 -10.80
N LEU A 416 42.78 -21.51 -11.93
CA LEU A 416 41.92 -20.33 -12.08
C LEU A 416 40.52 -20.83 -12.45
N GLU A 417 39.53 -20.51 -11.63
CA GLU A 417 38.15 -20.96 -11.83
C GLU A 417 37.38 -20.00 -12.74
N GLN A 418 36.24 -20.48 -13.26
CA GLN A 418 35.31 -19.64 -13.99
C GLN A 418 34.69 -18.61 -13.04
N ASN A 419 34.60 -17.35 -13.47
CA ASN A 419 33.95 -16.31 -12.68
C ASN A 419 32.46 -16.64 -12.50
N TYR A 420 31.90 -16.33 -11.33
CA TYR A 420 30.48 -16.53 -11.04
C TYR A 420 29.84 -15.28 -10.43
N PRO A 421 28.69 -14.81 -10.95
CA PRO A 421 27.96 -15.36 -12.11
C PRO A 421 28.72 -15.12 -13.43
N ASN A 422 28.41 -15.90 -14.48
CA ASN A 422 28.84 -15.64 -15.87
C ASN A 422 27.76 -16.18 -16.84
N PRO A 423 27.05 -15.33 -17.59
CA PRO A 423 27.21 -13.88 -17.67
C PRO A 423 26.89 -13.13 -16.36
N PHE A 424 27.46 -11.94 -16.15
CA PHE A 424 27.32 -11.15 -14.91
C PHE A 424 26.82 -9.72 -15.16
N ASN A 425 26.20 -9.09 -14.15
CA ASN A 425 25.72 -7.70 -14.19
C ASN A 425 25.76 -7.03 -12.79
N PRO A 426 26.51 -5.94 -12.57
CA PRO A 426 27.85 -5.67 -13.09
C PRO A 426 28.95 -6.28 -12.19
N VAL A 427 28.59 -7.10 -11.19
CA VAL A 427 29.52 -7.69 -10.22
C VAL A 427 29.64 -9.20 -10.44
N THR A 428 30.87 -9.72 -10.35
CA THR A 428 31.17 -11.16 -10.41
C THR A 428 32.32 -11.50 -9.46
N THR A 429 32.45 -12.78 -9.11
CA THR A 429 33.47 -13.29 -8.21
C THR A 429 34.42 -14.22 -8.96
N ILE A 430 35.72 -14.04 -8.79
CA ILE A 430 36.77 -14.88 -9.39
C ILE A 430 37.50 -15.62 -8.27
N ARG A 431 37.50 -16.96 -8.36
CA ARG A 431 38.22 -17.85 -7.43
C ARG A 431 39.44 -18.46 -8.11
N PHE A 432 40.53 -18.62 -7.35
CA PHE A 432 41.74 -19.27 -7.83
C PHE A 432 42.58 -19.82 -6.67
N SER A 433 43.46 -20.77 -6.95
CA SER A 433 44.35 -21.39 -5.97
C SER A 433 45.82 -21.28 -6.36
N VAL A 434 46.68 -21.09 -5.36
CA VAL A 434 48.15 -21.14 -5.51
C VAL A 434 48.76 -22.20 -4.61
N SER A 435 49.76 -22.89 -5.14
CA SER A 435 50.37 -24.06 -4.48
C SER A 435 51.32 -23.69 -3.34
N HIS A 436 51.96 -22.53 -3.42
CA HIS A 436 52.94 -22.03 -2.45
C HIS A 436 52.83 -20.50 -2.38
N SER A 437 53.39 -19.88 -1.33
CA SER A 437 53.44 -18.42 -1.24
C SER A 437 54.23 -17.84 -2.42
N THR A 438 53.62 -16.95 -3.18
CA THR A 438 54.21 -16.39 -4.41
C THR A 438 53.63 -15.03 -4.73
N ARG A 439 54.33 -14.24 -5.56
CA ARG A 439 53.76 -13.02 -6.12
C ARG A 439 52.76 -13.39 -7.20
N ALA A 440 51.51 -12.98 -7.02
CA ALA A 440 50.42 -13.21 -7.94
C ALA A 440 49.85 -11.90 -8.48
N THR A 441 49.47 -11.91 -9.75
CA THR A 441 48.75 -10.83 -10.41
C THR A 441 47.48 -11.36 -11.08
N LEU A 442 46.33 -10.76 -10.78
CA LEU A 442 45.06 -11.03 -11.44
C LEU A 442 44.63 -9.77 -12.19
N LYS A 443 44.58 -9.86 -13.51
CA LYS A 443 44.31 -8.71 -14.40
C LYS A 443 43.17 -9.01 -15.35
N VAL A 444 42.40 -7.98 -15.68
CA VAL A 444 41.28 -8.02 -16.64
C VAL A 444 41.65 -7.23 -17.89
N TYR A 445 41.33 -7.79 -19.05
CA TYR A 445 41.61 -7.25 -20.38
C TYR A 445 40.34 -7.22 -21.23
N ASN A 446 40.31 -6.31 -22.20
CA ASN A 446 39.32 -6.36 -23.27
C ASN A 446 39.77 -7.28 -24.42
N LEU A 447 38.92 -7.46 -25.44
CA LEU A 447 39.23 -8.27 -26.63
C LEU A 447 40.43 -7.79 -27.44
N LEU A 448 40.80 -6.52 -27.33
CA LEU A 448 41.98 -5.95 -27.99
C LEU A 448 43.27 -6.18 -27.18
N GLY A 449 43.20 -6.91 -26.06
CA GLY A 449 44.33 -7.16 -25.17
C GLY A 449 44.73 -5.96 -24.30
N LYS A 450 43.92 -4.88 -24.29
CA LYS A 450 44.16 -3.73 -23.40
C LYS A 450 43.78 -4.12 -21.98
N GLU A 451 44.69 -3.90 -21.03
CA GLU A 451 44.43 -4.02 -19.60
C GLU A 451 43.40 -2.98 -19.16
N ILE A 452 42.34 -3.45 -18.51
CA ILE A 452 41.20 -2.64 -18.05
C ILE A 452 41.19 -2.53 -16.53
N ALA A 453 41.66 -3.55 -15.81
CA ALA A 453 41.75 -3.54 -14.36
C ALA A 453 42.84 -4.48 -13.83
N VAL A 454 43.44 -4.12 -12.69
CA VAL A 454 44.25 -5.01 -11.86
C VAL A 454 43.44 -5.30 -10.60
N LEU A 455 43.06 -6.56 -10.41
CA LEU A 455 42.23 -6.99 -9.27
C LEU A 455 43.09 -7.47 -8.09
N LEU A 456 44.32 -7.91 -8.39
CA LEU A 456 45.31 -8.32 -7.41
C LEU A 456 46.71 -8.10 -8.01
N ASP A 457 47.63 -7.54 -7.23
CA ASP A 457 49.08 -7.55 -7.49
C ASP A 457 49.81 -7.53 -6.15
N GLY A 458 50.36 -8.69 -5.76
CA GLY A 458 51.06 -8.80 -4.47
C GLY A 458 51.50 -10.20 -4.15
N VAL A 459 52.16 -10.36 -3.00
CA VAL A 459 52.53 -11.67 -2.46
C VAL A 459 51.31 -12.25 -1.74
N ILE A 460 50.89 -13.45 -2.13
CA ILE A 460 49.80 -14.18 -1.52
C ILE A 460 50.29 -15.52 -0.99
N ASN A 461 49.73 -15.96 0.14
CA ASN A 461 50.06 -17.25 0.74
C ASN A 461 49.48 -18.42 -0.07
N ALA A 462 50.04 -19.62 0.14
CA ALA A 462 49.45 -20.85 -0.39
C ALA A 462 47.99 -20.98 0.06
N GLY A 463 47.09 -21.31 -0.86
CA GLY A 463 45.66 -21.37 -0.55
C GLY A 463 44.77 -20.98 -1.72
N THR A 464 43.46 -21.06 -1.48
CA THR A 464 42.41 -20.56 -2.37
C THR A 464 42.10 -19.11 -2.01
N HIS A 465 41.97 -18.27 -3.02
CA HIS A 465 41.73 -16.84 -2.92
C HIS A 465 40.50 -16.46 -3.74
N THR A 466 39.75 -15.48 -3.24
CA THR A 466 38.53 -14.98 -3.87
C THR A 466 38.64 -13.49 -4.08
N VAL A 467 38.38 -13.02 -5.30
CA VAL A 467 38.44 -11.59 -5.65
C VAL A 467 37.15 -11.17 -6.35
N LYS A 468 36.52 -10.10 -5.88
CA LYS A 468 35.33 -9.51 -6.49
C LYS A 468 35.74 -8.54 -7.61
N PHE A 469 35.06 -8.60 -8.74
CA PHE A 469 35.21 -7.67 -9.85
C PHE A 469 33.92 -6.88 -10.05
N ASN A 470 34.03 -5.55 -10.00
CA ASN A 470 32.92 -4.64 -10.29
C ASN A 470 33.19 -3.92 -11.61
N ALA A 471 32.34 -4.19 -12.61
CA ALA A 471 32.45 -3.68 -13.97
C ALA A 471 31.46 -2.55 -14.29
N THR A 472 30.97 -1.81 -13.28
CA THR A 472 29.93 -0.76 -13.46
C THR A 472 30.27 0.25 -14.56
N ASN A 473 31.55 0.60 -14.70
CA ASN A 473 32.06 1.58 -15.67
C ASN A 473 32.46 0.97 -17.03
N LEU A 474 32.17 -0.31 -17.26
CA LEU A 474 32.50 -1.01 -18.50
C LEU A 474 31.23 -1.27 -19.34
N LYS A 475 31.41 -1.44 -20.65
CA LYS A 475 30.31 -1.74 -21.59
C LYS A 475 30.03 -3.25 -21.61
N SER A 476 28.79 -3.66 -21.90
CA SER A 476 28.44 -5.06 -22.14
C SER A 476 29.37 -5.69 -23.17
N GLY A 477 29.79 -6.94 -22.96
CA GLY A 477 30.71 -7.63 -23.87
C GLY A 477 31.57 -8.69 -23.21
N LEU A 478 32.46 -9.28 -23.99
CA LEU A 478 33.41 -10.30 -23.54
C LEU A 478 34.69 -9.66 -23.00
N TYR A 479 35.10 -10.12 -21.83
CA TYR A 479 36.35 -9.74 -21.17
C TYR A 479 37.19 -10.98 -20.90
N ILE A 480 38.49 -10.79 -20.82
CA ILE A 480 39.48 -11.83 -20.52
C ILE A 480 40.09 -11.52 -19.17
N TYR A 481 40.25 -12.50 -18.30
CA TYR A 481 41.02 -12.35 -17.07
C TYR A 481 42.15 -13.36 -17.01
N LYS A 482 43.31 -12.91 -16.55
CA LYS A 482 44.54 -13.69 -16.46
C LYS A 482 45.08 -13.64 -15.05
N LEU A 483 45.31 -14.81 -14.48
CA LEU A 483 46.09 -14.99 -13.26
C LEU A 483 47.52 -15.38 -13.65
N THR A 484 48.51 -14.69 -13.09
CA THR A 484 49.92 -15.06 -13.16
C THR A 484 50.45 -15.20 -11.74
N ALA A 485 50.97 -16.37 -11.37
CA ALA A 485 51.53 -16.65 -10.05
C ALA A 485 52.88 -17.35 -10.19
N GLY A 486 53.98 -16.64 -9.91
CA GLY A 486 55.33 -17.09 -10.24
C GLY A 486 55.48 -17.44 -11.72
N ASN A 487 55.87 -18.69 -12.03
CA ASN A 487 56.07 -19.18 -13.40
C ASN A 487 54.81 -19.77 -14.06
N LYS A 488 53.65 -19.72 -13.39
CA LYS A 488 52.39 -20.28 -13.91
C LYS A 488 51.42 -19.16 -14.29
N SER A 489 50.68 -19.36 -15.37
CA SER A 489 49.59 -18.47 -15.76
C SER A 489 48.39 -19.23 -16.29
N ALA A 490 47.18 -18.74 -15.98
CA ALA A 490 45.92 -19.25 -16.52
C ALA A 490 45.06 -18.09 -17.00
N VAL A 491 44.26 -18.33 -18.03
CA VAL A 491 43.42 -17.34 -18.70
C VAL A 491 42.01 -17.90 -18.83
N ARG A 492 41.01 -17.06 -18.57
CA ARG A 492 39.59 -17.37 -18.77
C ARG A 492 38.84 -16.16 -19.29
N THR A 493 37.62 -16.41 -19.76
CA THR A 493 36.73 -15.40 -20.36
C THR A 493 35.48 -15.20 -19.51
N MET A 494 34.98 -13.98 -19.48
CA MET A 494 33.76 -13.59 -18.77
C MET A 494 32.89 -12.66 -19.60
N THR A 495 31.57 -12.82 -19.52
CA THR A 495 30.59 -12.03 -20.30
C THR A 495 29.85 -11.06 -19.39
N LEU A 496 30.01 -9.76 -19.62
CA LEU A 496 29.25 -8.71 -18.93
C LEU A 496 27.95 -8.45 -19.69
N LEU A 497 26.82 -8.56 -19.00
CA LEU A 497 25.51 -8.11 -19.46
C LEU A 497 25.16 -6.81 -18.72
N LYS A 498 24.78 -5.79 -19.48
CA LYS A 498 24.23 -4.53 -18.96
C LYS A 498 23.06 -4.13 -19.83
#